data_AF-A0A5S4TSR0-F1
#
_entry.id   AF-A0A5S4TSR0-F1
#
_cell.length_a   1.000
_cell.length_b   1.000
_cell.length_c   1.000
_cell.angle_alpha   90.00
_cell.angle_beta   90.00
_cell.angle_gamma   90.00
#
_symmetry.space_group_name_H-M   'P 1'
#
loop_
_entity.id
_entity.type
_entity.pdbx_description
1 polymer ?
#
loop_
_entity_poly.entity_id
_entity_poly.type
_entity_poly.pdbx_seq_one_letter_code
_entity_poly.pdbx_strand_id
1 'polypeptide(L)'
;MANEENLIPGNKRSKSELREITRKGGIASGKARRRKKELKTIIEQALNSVIPNEKAQKKLESLGFDPTFQSAIALKVVEQAMNGNLRAVELISNISFAGKDSLDRKEQRQRIKAAELTTDEQRTRIELLKVKLDAEKGAKPDTSLMKALLDAVEGGD
;
A
#
# COMPACT_ATOMS: atom_id res chain seq x y z
N MET A 1 37.09 -2.02 10.43
CA MET A 1 35.69 -1.93 9.98
C MET A 1 34.82 -1.57 11.17
N ALA A 2 33.71 -0.85 11.00
CA ALA A 2 32.77 -0.60 12.10
C ALA A 2 31.95 -1.89 12.37
N ASN A 3 31.95 -2.38 13.61
CA ASN A 3 31.11 -3.48 14.10
C ASN A 3 30.32 -3.01 15.34
N GLU A 4 29.33 -3.78 15.79
CA GLU A 4 28.50 -3.40 16.96
C GLU A 4 29.31 -3.22 18.25
N GLU A 5 30.40 -3.97 18.40
CA GLU A 5 31.32 -3.86 19.54
C GLU A 5 32.07 -2.52 19.58
N ASN A 6 32.24 -1.85 18.44
CA ASN A 6 32.90 -0.54 18.32
C ASN A 6 31.93 0.65 18.41
N LEU A 7 30.62 0.42 18.59
CA LEU A 7 29.62 1.48 18.68
C LEU A 7 29.33 1.83 20.13
N ILE A 8 29.49 3.11 20.49
CA ILE A 8 29.00 3.61 21.79
C ILE A 8 27.47 3.71 21.70
N PRO A 9 26.70 3.09 22.62
CA PRO A 9 25.25 3.23 22.68
C PRO A 9 24.81 4.67 22.98
N GLY A 10 23.66 5.09 22.45
CA GLY A 10 23.15 6.46 22.64
C GLY A 10 22.90 6.85 24.10
N ASN A 11 22.49 5.91 24.93
CA ASN A 11 22.28 6.10 26.38
C ASN A 11 23.58 6.25 27.18
N LYS A 12 24.73 5.90 26.61
CA LYS A 12 26.06 6.05 27.21
C LYS A 12 26.77 7.34 26.78
N ARG A 13 26.14 8.19 25.96
CA ARG A 13 26.68 9.49 25.51
C ARG A 13 26.12 10.64 26.33
N SER A 14 26.86 11.75 26.38
CA SER A 14 26.35 12.99 26.97
C SER A 14 25.20 13.57 26.13
N LYS A 15 24.33 14.37 26.78
CA LYS A 15 23.20 15.03 26.10
C LYS A 15 23.66 15.96 24.96
N SER A 16 24.81 16.63 25.12
CA SER A 16 25.38 17.51 24.09
C SER A 16 25.86 16.73 22.87
N GLU A 17 26.59 15.63 23.06
CA GLU A 17 27.05 14.76 21.98
C GLU A 17 25.87 14.15 21.21
N LEU A 18 24.85 13.67 21.92
CA LEU A 18 23.66 13.10 21.31
C LEU A 18 22.94 14.13 20.41
N ARG A 19 22.83 15.38 20.88
CA ARG A 19 22.25 16.49 20.11
C ARG A 19 23.05 16.77 18.85
N GLU A 20 24.37 16.79 18.94
CA GLU A 20 25.23 17.06 17.79
C GLU A 20 25.16 15.93 16.75
N ILE A 21 25.24 14.67 17.18
CA ILE A 21 25.12 13.50 16.31
C ILE A 21 23.75 13.48 15.62
N THR A 22 22.68 13.71 16.38
CA THR A 22 21.30 13.75 15.84
C THR A 22 21.16 14.88 14.82
N ARG A 23 21.72 16.07 15.10
CA ARG A 23 21.73 17.19 14.16
C ARG A 23 22.47 16.83 12.87
N LYS A 24 23.67 16.26 12.97
CA LYS A 24 24.47 15.82 11.81
C LYS A 24 23.71 14.77 10.98
N GLY A 25 23.09 13.80 11.65
CA GLY A 25 22.24 12.79 11.01
C GLY A 25 21.02 13.39 10.30
N GLY A 26 20.33 14.35 10.95
CA GLY A 26 19.21 15.06 10.37
C GLY A 26 19.58 15.87 9.13
N ILE A 27 20.73 16.58 9.16
CA ILE A 27 21.25 17.33 8.02
C ILE A 27 21.63 16.39 6.88
N ALA A 28 22.37 15.31 7.17
CA ALA A 28 22.77 14.33 6.17
C ALA A 28 21.56 13.66 5.51
N SER A 29 20.58 13.22 6.31
CA SER A 29 19.31 12.68 5.83
C SER A 29 18.52 13.70 5.01
N GLY A 30 18.46 14.95 5.45
CA GLY A 30 17.83 16.04 4.69
C GLY A 30 18.49 16.25 3.33
N LYS A 31 19.83 16.26 3.27
CA LYS A 31 20.60 16.38 2.03
C LYS A 31 20.34 15.19 1.10
N ALA A 32 20.33 13.97 1.63
CA ALA A 32 20.03 12.77 0.86
C ALA A 32 18.60 12.79 0.29
N ARG A 33 17.60 13.20 1.08
CA ARG A 33 16.20 13.34 0.64
C ARG A 33 16.07 14.37 -0.48
N ARG A 34 16.73 15.54 -0.36
CA ARG A 34 16.73 16.57 -1.42
C ARG A 34 17.35 16.06 -2.70
N ARG A 35 18.52 15.41 -2.64
CA ARG A 35 19.17 14.78 -3.80
C ARG A 35 18.26 13.76 -4.48
N LYS A 36 17.56 12.91 -3.70
CA LYS A 36 16.61 11.94 -4.26
C LYS A 36 15.45 12.64 -4.99
N LYS A 37 14.90 13.72 -4.43
CA LYS A 37 13.83 14.51 -5.06
C LYS A 37 14.31 15.16 -6.35
N GLU A 38 15.49 15.76 -6.32
CA GLU A 38 16.13 16.38 -7.49
C GLU A 38 16.35 15.36 -8.61
N LEU A 39 16.95 14.21 -8.29
CA LEU A 39 17.13 13.12 -9.25
C LEU A 39 15.80 12.64 -9.84
N LYS A 40 14.77 12.47 -9.00
CA LYS A 40 13.43 12.11 -9.47
C LYS A 40 12.91 13.12 -10.50
N THR A 41 13.06 14.42 -10.20
CA THR A 41 12.61 15.50 -11.10
C THR A 41 13.38 15.47 -12.43
N ILE A 42 14.69 15.27 -12.39
CA ILE A 42 15.54 15.16 -13.59
C ILE A 42 15.14 13.94 -14.44
N ILE A 43 14.89 12.80 -13.80
CA ILE A 43 14.45 11.58 -14.51
C ILE A 43 13.09 11.82 -15.17
N GLU A 44 12.13 12.42 -14.46
CA GLU A 44 10.82 12.75 -15.03
C GLU A 44 10.93 13.69 -16.24
N GLN A 45 11.80 14.70 -16.16
CA GLN A 45 12.06 15.59 -17.30
C GLN A 45 12.71 14.85 -18.47
N ALA A 46 13.71 13.99 -18.20
CA ALA A 46 14.37 13.20 -19.23
C ALA A 46 13.40 12.24 -19.93
N LEU A 47 12.53 11.56 -19.16
CA LEU A 47 11.53 10.63 -19.71
C LEU A 47 10.53 11.33 -20.64
N ASN A 48 10.12 12.55 -20.31
CA ASN A 48 9.20 13.36 -21.12
C ASN A 48 9.88 14.08 -22.30
N SER A 49 11.22 14.11 -22.35
CA SER A 49 11.95 14.77 -23.44
C SER A 49 11.89 13.96 -24.73
N VAL A 50 11.96 14.66 -25.86
CA VAL A 50 11.97 14.07 -27.20
C VAL A 50 13.28 13.31 -27.42
N ILE A 51 13.19 12.10 -27.99
CA ILE A 51 14.36 11.27 -28.27
C ILE A 51 15.16 11.91 -29.40
N PRO A 52 16.49 12.01 -29.34
CA PRO A 52 17.29 12.60 -30.41
C PRO A 52 17.35 11.77 -31.71
N ASN A 53 16.86 10.52 -31.71
CA ASN A 53 16.97 9.61 -32.84
C ASN A 53 15.72 9.66 -33.73
N GLU A 54 15.82 10.30 -34.89
CA GLU A 54 14.72 10.46 -35.86
C GLU A 54 14.05 9.15 -36.31
N LYS A 55 14.82 8.06 -36.47
CA LYS A 55 14.23 6.76 -36.85
C LYS A 55 13.33 6.21 -35.75
N ALA A 56 13.75 6.38 -34.50
CA ALA A 56 12.95 5.98 -33.34
C ALA A 56 11.71 6.87 -33.19
N GLN A 57 11.84 8.18 -33.44
CA GLN A 57 10.70 9.10 -33.45
C GLN A 57 9.64 8.67 -34.47
N LYS A 58 10.03 8.49 -35.74
CA LYS A 58 9.12 8.07 -36.82
C LYS A 58 8.41 6.76 -36.51
N LYS A 59 9.11 5.81 -35.90
CA LYS A 59 8.52 4.53 -35.48
C LYS A 59 7.44 4.75 -34.41
N LEU A 60 7.69 5.60 -33.42
CA LEU A 60 6.70 5.91 -32.37
C LEU A 60 5.49 6.66 -32.95
N GLU A 61 5.74 7.66 -33.80
CA GLU A 61 4.71 8.44 -34.47
C GLU A 61 3.82 7.56 -35.37
N SER A 62 4.40 6.60 -36.10
CA SER A 62 3.63 5.64 -36.91
C SER A 62 2.69 4.75 -36.10
N LEU A 63 2.98 4.59 -34.80
CA LEU A 63 2.15 3.84 -33.86
C LEU A 63 1.19 4.76 -33.08
N GLY A 64 1.20 6.07 -33.34
CA GLY A 64 0.37 7.06 -32.66
C GLY A 64 0.87 7.47 -31.28
N PHE A 65 2.16 7.27 -30.98
CA PHE A 65 2.77 7.66 -29.70
C PHE A 65 3.62 8.93 -29.84
N ASP A 66 3.70 9.70 -28.75
CA ASP A 66 4.63 10.82 -28.67
C ASP A 66 6.09 10.33 -28.75
N PRO A 67 6.98 11.04 -29.47
CA PRO A 67 8.37 10.62 -29.69
C PRO A 67 9.28 10.86 -28.46
N THR A 68 8.83 10.52 -27.26
CA THR A 68 9.53 10.72 -25.99
C THR A 68 10.27 9.46 -25.52
N PHE A 69 11.28 9.62 -24.65
CA PHE A 69 12.00 8.48 -24.07
C PHE A 69 11.06 7.50 -23.35
N GLN A 70 10.03 8.01 -22.67
CA GLN A 70 9.03 7.18 -22.00
C GLN A 70 8.32 6.24 -22.98
N SER A 71 7.83 6.76 -24.11
CA SER A 71 7.16 5.95 -25.14
C SER A 71 8.10 4.91 -25.75
N ALA A 72 9.36 5.27 -26.01
CA ALA A 72 10.34 4.31 -26.51
C ALA A 72 10.64 3.20 -25.50
N ILE A 73 10.78 3.52 -24.22
CA ILE A 73 11.01 2.53 -23.17
C ILE A 73 9.82 1.57 -23.10
N ALA A 74 8.59 2.09 -23.10
CA ALA A 74 7.38 1.27 -23.09
C ALA A 74 7.33 0.30 -24.29
N LEU A 75 7.59 0.81 -25.51
CA LEU A 75 7.66 -0.02 -26.71
C LEU A 75 8.73 -1.10 -26.59
N LYS A 76 9.92 -0.76 -26.07
CA LYS A 76 11.01 -1.73 -25.87
C LYS A 76 10.68 -2.79 -24.84
N VAL A 77 9.96 -2.44 -23.77
CA VAL A 77 9.50 -3.43 -22.77
C VAL A 77 8.53 -4.42 -23.43
N VAL A 78 7.59 -3.95 -24.25
CA VAL A 78 6.68 -4.82 -25.01
C VAL A 78 7.45 -5.71 -25.98
N GLU A 79 8.38 -5.16 -26.75
CA GLU A 79 9.24 -5.95 -27.66
C GLU A 79 10.03 -7.03 -26.91
N GLN A 80 10.58 -6.71 -25.73
CA GLN A 80 11.30 -7.68 -24.90
C GLN A 80 10.37 -8.79 -24.37
N ALA A 81 9.16 -8.44 -23.95
CA ALA A 81 8.16 -9.41 -23.54
C ALA A 81 7.77 -10.35 -24.69
N MET A 82 7.57 -9.82 -25.89
CA MET A 82 7.31 -10.63 -27.10
C MET A 82 8.46 -11.59 -27.42
N ASN A 83 9.70 -11.22 -27.08
CA ASN A 83 10.88 -12.05 -27.25
C ASN A 83 11.11 -13.06 -26.10
N GLY A 84 10.12 -13.25 -25.21
CA GLY A 84 10.19 -14.23 -24.12
C GLY A 84 10.85 -13.75 -22.83
N ASN A 85 11.08 -12.44 -22.66
CA ASN A 85 11.62 -11.90 -21.41
C ASN A 85 10.55 -11.86 -20.31
N LEU A 86 10.55 -12.85 -19.42
CA LEU A 86 9.57 -12.97 -18.33
C LEU A 86 9.54 -11.77 -17.39
N ARG A 87 10.66 -11.08 -17.16
CA ARG A 87 10.68 -9.85 -16.32
C ARG A 87 9.95 -8.70 -17.00
N ALA A 88 10.03 -8.60 -18.32
CA ALA A 88 9.27 -7.61 -19.08
C ALA A 88 7.77 -7.95 -19.07
N VAL A 89 7.42 -9.23 -19.17
CA VAL A 89 6.03 -9.70 -19.01
C VAL A 89 5.49 -9.36 -17.62
N GLU A 90 6.27 -9.63 -16.56
CA GLU A 90 5.92 -9.28 -15.18
C GLU A 90 5.72 -7.78 -15.01
N LEU A 91 6.61 -6.96 -15.57
CA LEU A 91 6.49 -5.50 -15.54
C LEU A 91 5.20 -5.01 -16.23
N ILE A 92 4.89 -5.54 -17.42
CA ILE A 92 3.64 -5.21 -18.13
C ILE A 92 2.43 -5.63 -17.30
N SER A 93 2.48 -6.81 -16.68
CA SER A 93 1.42 -7.31 -15.81
C SER A 93 1.19 -6.38 -14.62
N ASN A 94 2.28 -5.96 -13.96
CA ASN A 94 2.23 -5.02 -12.85
C ASN A 94 1.78 -3.60 -13.23
N ILE A 95 1.82 -3.22 -14.50
CA ILE A 95 1.35 -1.89 -14.95
C ILE A 95 -0.10 -2.00 -15.46
N SER A 96 -0.42 -3.05 -16.21
CA SER A 96 -1.69 -3.22 -16.90
C SER A 96 -2.76 -3.87 -16.03
N PHE A 97 -2.34 -4.77 -15.13
CA PHE A 97 -3.21 -5.58 -14.28
C PHE A 97 -2.99 -5.31 -12.79
N ALA A 98 -2.17 -4.32 -12.40
CA ALA A 98 -2.10 -3.91 -11.00
C ALA A 98 -3.41 -3.25 -10.56
N GLY A 99 -4.33 -4.12 -10.15
CA GLY A 99 -5.42 -3.78 -9.27
C GLY A 99 -4.86 -3.24 -7.97
N LYS A 100 -5.18 -1.97 -7.72
CA LYS A 100 -5.29 -1.30 -6.43
C LYS A 100 -4.01 -1.17 -5.61
N ASP A 101 -3.66 0.08 -5.33
CA ASP A 101 -2.54 0.47 -4.49
C ASP A 101 -2.65 -0.18 -3.10
N SER A 102 -1.54 -0.28 -2.39
CA SER A 102 -1.50 -0.73 -0.98
C SER A 102 -2.45 0.07 -0.07
N LEU A 103 -2.68 1.35 -0.40
CA LEU A 103 -3.65 2.22 0.26
C LEU A 103 -5.08 1.83 -0.09
N ASP A 104 -5.38 1.59 -1.36
CA ASP A 104 -6.69 1.09 -1.81
C ASP A 104 -7.05 -0.25 -1.16
N ARG A 105 -6.04 -1.14 -1.00
CA ARG A 105 -6.21 -2.42 -0.30
C ARG A 105 -6.51 -2.24 1.19
N LYS A 106 -5.90 -1.25 1.85
CA LYS A 106 -6.21 -0.92 3.25
C LYS A 106 -7.61 -0.34 3.38
N GLU A 107 -7.99 0.58 2.49
CA GLU A 107 -9.33 1.15 2.47
C GLU A 107 -10.40 0.07 2.23
N GLN A 108 -10.16 -0.83 1.26
CA GLN A 108 -11.07 -1.93 0.97
C GLN A 108 -11.22 -2.88 2.18
N ARG A 109 -10.13 -3.19 2.89
CA ARG A 109 -10.19 -3.97 4.14
C ARG A 109 -11.01 -3.27 5.22
N GLN A 110 -10.86 -1.95 5.38
CA GLN A 110 -11.64 -1.17 6.34
C GLN A 110 -13.14 -1.14 5.97
N ARG A 111 -13.47 -1.00 4.68
CA ARG A 111 -14.86 -1.05 4.20
C ARG A 111 -15.51 -2.42 4.43
N ILE A 112 -14.78 -3.52 4.17
CA ILE A 112 -15.27 -4.88 4.44
C ILE A 112 -15.54 -5.05 5.93
N LYS A 113 -14.59 -4.66 6.79
CA LYS A 113 -14.77 -4.76 8.25
C LYS A 113 -15.97 -3.95 8.76
N ALA A 114 -16.20 -2.76 8.20
CA ALA A 114 -17.38 -1.96 8.55
C ALA A 114 -18.69 -2.64 8.11
N ALA A 115 -18.73 -3.23 6.91
CA ALA A 115 -19.89 -3.95 6.42
C ALA A 115 -20.21 -5.21 7.25
N GLU A 116 -19.19 -5.95 7.68
CA GLU A 116 -19.34 -7.10 8.59
C GLU A 116 -19.98 -6.67 9.92
N LEU A 117 -19.46 -5.61 10.55
CA LEU A 117 -20.02 -5.08 11.80
C LEU A 117 -21.48 -4.66 11.65
N THR A 118 -21.83 -3.95 10.56
CA THR A 118 -23.24 -3.58 10.30
C THR A 118 -24.14 -4.79 10.10
N THR A 119 -23.62 -5.87 9.52
CA THR A 119 -24.37 -7.12 9.32
C THR A 119 -24.61 -7.82 10.65
N ASP A 120 -23.63 -7.83 11.55
CA ASP A 120 -23.75 -8.41 12.88
C ASP A 120 -24.70 -7.61 13.78
N GLU A 121 -24.67 -6.27 13.71
CA GLU A 121 -25.66 -5.40 14.37
C GLU A 121 -27.09 -5.66 13.85
N GLN A 122 -27.25 -5.86 12.54
CA GLN A 122 -28.54 -6.21 11.97
C GLN A 122 -29.03 -7.59 12.43
N ARG A 123 -28.13 -8.58 12.51
CA ARG A 123 -28.45 -9.93 13.01
C ARG A 123 -28.93 -9.90 14.45
N THR A 124 -28.15 -9.28 15.34
CA THR A 124 -28.51 -9.14 16.76
C THR A 124 -29.83 -8.39 16.93
N ARG A 125 -30.07 -7.34 16.15
CA ARG A 125 -31.35 -6.61 16.16
C ARG A 125 -32.53 -7.48 15.71
N ILE A 126 -32.36 -8.28 14.66
CA ILE A 126 -33.41 -9.21 14.19
C ILE A 126 -33.71 -10.26 15.27
N GLU A 127 -32.70 -10.79 15.94
CA GLU A 127 -32.89 -11.75 17.03
C GLU A 127 -33.63 -11.15 18.22
N LEU A 128 -33.27 -9.95 18.65
CA LEU A 128 -33.99 -9.24 19.71
C LEU A 128 -35.46 -8.99 19.35
N LEU A 129 -35.73 -8.67 18.08
CA LEU A 129 -37.10 -8.50 17.59
C LEU A 129 -37.88 -9.83 17.59
N LYS A 130 -37.24 -10.95 17.25
CA LYS A 130 -37.85 -12.29 17.36
C LYS A 130 -38.20 -12.63 18.81
N VAL A 131 -37.26 -12.44 19.74
CA VAL A 131 -37.49 -12.68 21.18
C VAL A 131 -38.64 -11.83 21.71
N LYS A 132 -38.72 -10.56 21.33
CA LYS A 132 -39.84 -9.67 21.70
C LYS A 132 -41.18 -10.13 21.12
N LEU A 133 -41.19 -10.54 19.85
CA LEU A 133 -42.38 -11.07 19.18
C LEU A 133 -42.89 -12.36 19.86
N ASP A 134 -41.98 -13.25 20.25
CA ASP A 134 -42.33 -14.49 20.93
C ASP A 134 -42.89 -14.23 22.34
N ALA A 135 -42.33 -13.24 23.05
CA ALA A 135 -42.84 -12.79 24.34
C ALA A 135 -44.25 -12.15 24.23
N GLU A 136 -44.51 -11.34 23.19
CA GLU A 136 -45.84 -10.76 22.93
C GLU A 136 -46.88 -11.82 22.52
N LYS A 137 -46.46 -12.90 21.85
CA LYS A 137 -47.32 -14.04 21.47
C LYS A 137 -47.55 -15.05 22.61
N GLY A 138 -47.00 -14.82 23.81
CA GLY A 138 -47.18 -15.70 24.97
C GLY A 138 -46.42 -17.02 24.90
N ALA A 139 -45.46 -17.15 23.96
CA ALA A 139 -44.56 -18.30 23.89
C ALA A 139 -43.32 -18.04 24.79
N LYS A 140 -42.82 -19.06 25.49
CA LYS A 140 -41.56 -18.92 26.25
C LYS A 140 -40.41 -18.63 25.26
N PRO A 141 -39.69 -17.50 25.38
CA PRO A 141 -38.61 -17.18 24.45
C PRO A 141 -37.47 -18.19 24.61
N ASP A 142 -36.94 -18.70 23.49
CA ASP A 142 -35.77 -19.57 23.50
C ASP A 142 -34.51 -18.75 23.77
N THR A 143 -33.99 -18.86 25.00
CA THR A 143 -32.84 -18.08 25.50
C THR A 143 -31.50 -18.80 25.32
N SER A 144 -31.46 -19.92 24.59
CA SER A 144 -30.25 -20.76 24.44
C SER A 144 -29.05 -19.98 23.88
N LEU A 145 -29.28 -19.13 22.87
CA LEU A 145 -28.22 -18.30 22.27
C LEU A 145 -27.82 -17.09 23.14
N MET A 146 -28.76 -16.47 23.86
CA MET A 146 -28.42 -15.41 24.82
C MET A 146 -27.53 -15.95 25.94
N LYS A 147 -27.80 -17.18 26.39
CA LYS A 147 -26.99 -17.84 27.41
C LYS A 147 -25.58 -18.14 26.90
N ALA A 148 -25.46 -18.64 25.66
CA ALA A 148 -24.16 -18.86 25.03
C ALA A 148 -23.36 -17.57 24.79
N LEU A 149 -24.03 -16.45 24.48
CA LEU A 149 -23.41 -15.14 24.36
C LEU A 149 -22.95 -14.57 25.72
N LEU A 150 -23.75 -14.76 26.78
CA LEU A 150 -23.36 -14.38 28.14
C LEU A 150 -22.12 -15.16 28.59
N ASP A 151 -22.11 -16.47 28.37
CA ASP A 151 -20.98 -17.35 28.70
C ASP A 151 -19.71 -16.98 27.89
N ALA A 152 -19.87 -16.52 26.64
CA ALA A 152 -18.74 -16.07 25.82
C ALA A 152 -18.17 -14.70 26.24
N VAL A 153 -18.98 -13.85 26.90
CA VAL A 153 -18.57 -12.55 27.44
C VAL A 153 -18.01 -12.68 28.86
N GLU A 154 -18.56 -13.60 29.66
CA GLU A 154 -18.09 -13.90 31.03
C GLU A 154 -16.90 -14.88 31.05
N GLY A 155 -16.71 -15.68 30.00
CA GLY A 155 -15.63 -16.67 29.88
C GLY A 155 -14.32 -16.15 29.25
N GLY A 156 -14.15 -14.83 29.14
CA GLY A 156 -12.94 -14.20 28.60
C GLY A 156 -12.01 -13.68 29.70
N ASP A 157 -11.34 -14.58 30.42
CA ASP A 157 -10.07 -14.32 31.12
C ASP A 157 -8.87 -14.65 30.21
#